data_AF-E7QZ41-F1
#
_entry.id   AF-E7QZ41-F1
#
_cell.length_a   1.000
_cell.length_b   1.000
_cell.length_c   1.000
_cell.angle_alpha   90.00
_cell.angle_beta   90.00
_cell.angle_gamma   90.00
#
_symmetry.space_group_name_H-M   'P 1'
#
loop_
_entity.id
_entity.type
_entity.pdbx_description
1 polymer ?
#
loop_
_entity_poly.entity_id
_entity_poly.type
_entity_poly.pdbx_seq_one_letter_code
_entity_poly.pdbx_strand_id
1 'polypeptide(L)'
;MSNEERSKTLERSPVTPLAEFLRGVDGGPVFFGFLIAVAGYMFVTAAGFTASARLFPRLAAGTVLVAGALRLAVTRLNIGVERSESVVLSGGQSEANDDEEASLESMLVLGFLIAGYVLGGFLVGLFWLTPPFVFLYLLYNRQPLWRTALLTAVMTGVAYGFMTLMNLDLLTGGF
;
A
#
# COMPACT_ATOMS: atom_id res chain seq x y z
N MET A 1 -56.79 16.59 23.46
CA MET A 1 -56.20 15.32 22.95
C MET A 1 -55.16 15.70 21.91
N SER A 2 -53.91 15.36 22.20
CA SER A 2 -52.67 15.94 21.64
C SER A 2 -52.27 15.32 20.30
N ASN A 3 -51.68 16.13 19.42
CA ASN A 3 -51.13 15.77 18.11
C ASN A 3 -49.80 14.98 18.18
N GLU A 4 -49.37 14.57 19.38
CA GLU A 4 -48.05 13.96 19.64
C GLU A 4 -47.95 12.46 19.36
N GLU A 5 -49.04 11.74 19.10
CA GLU A 5 -48.96 10.28 18.90
C GLU A 5 -48.67 9.85 17.45
N ARG A 6 -48.64 10.77 16.47
CA ARG A 6 -48.47 10.41 15.05
C ARG A 6 -47.02 10.25 14.55
N SER A 7 -46.00 10.46 15.38
CA SER A 7 -44.61 10.42 14.91
C SER A 7 -43.86 9.10 15.20
N LYS A 8 -44.47 8.14 15.90
CA LYS A 8 -43.78 6.89 16.30
C LYS A 8 -43.89 5.73 15.30
N THR A 9 -44.56 5.93 14.17
CA THR A 9 -44.73 4.95 13.08
C THR A 9 -43.85 5.29 11.87
N LEU A 10 -42.62 5.77 12.09
CA LEU A 10 -41.60 5.66 11.05
C LEU A 10 -41.21 4.18 10.94
N GLU A 11 -41.82 3.55 9.94
CA GLU A 11 -41.52 2.24 9.36
C GLU A 11 -40.08 1.80 9.62
N ARG A 12 -39.92 0.77 10.45
CA ARG A 12 -38.75 -0.11 10.31
C ARG A 12 -38.92 -0.80 8.97
N SER A 13 -38.27 -0.29 7.93
CA SER A 13 -38.25 -0.95 6.62
C SER A 13 -37.82 -2.41 6.82
N PRO A 14 -38.48 -3.39 6.19
CA PRO A 14 -38.06 -4.77 6.28
C PRO A 14 -36.62 -4.87 5.77
N VAL A 15 -35.69 -5.14 6.68
CA VAL A 15 -34.29 -5.36 6.32
C VAL A 15 -34.27 -6.61 5.45
N THR A 16 -34.04 -6.42 4.16
CA THR A 16 -33.92 -7.55 3.22
C THR A 16 -32.80 -8.48 3.70
N PRO A 17 -32.95 -9.81 3.63
CA PRO A 17 -31.95 -10.77 4.10
C PRO A 17 -30.56 -10.57 3.46
N LEU A 18 -30.52 -9.96 2.27
CA LEU A 18 -29.29 -9.58 1.58
C LEU A 18 -28.49 -8.48 2.32
N ALA A 19 -29.16 -7.55 3.00
CA ALA A 19 -28.52 -6.48 3.78
C ALA A 19 -27.89 -7.01 5.08
N GLU A 20 -28.44 -8.07 5.67
CA GLU A 20 -27.88 -8.73 6.84
C GLU A 20 -26.64 -9.58 6.47
N PHE A 21 -26.71 -10.29 5.35
CA PHE A 21 -25.56 -11.01 4.78
C PHE A 21 -24.40 -10.05 4.43
N LEU A 22 -24.68 -8.92 3.76
CA LEU A 22 -23.66 -7.93 3.41
C LEU A 22 -23.04 -7.25 4.64
N ARG A 23 -23.74 -7.19 5.77
CA ARG A 23 -23.20 -6.67 7.03
C ARG A 23 -22.25 -7.61 7.74
N GLY A 24 -22.41 -8.93 7.56
CA GLY A 24 -21.56 -9.95 8.17
C GLY A 24 -20.24 -10.18 7.44
N VAL A 25 -20.13 -9.67 6.21
CA VAL A 25 -18.90 -9.77 5.42
C VAL A 25 -18.02 -8.57 5.73
N ASP A 26 -16.90 -8.81 6.41
CA ASP A 26 -15.83 -7.81 6.49
C ASP A 26 -15.39 -7.46 5.06
N GLY A 27 -15.68 -6.24 4.62
CA GLY A 27 -15.42 -5.81 3.24
C GLY A 27 -13.93 -5.81 2.88
N GLY A 28 -13.05 -5.70 3.89
CA GLY A 28 -11.59 -5.62 3.71
C GLY A 28 -10.98 -6.85 3.03
N PRO A 29 -11.12 -8.07 3.58
CA PRO A 29 -10.62 -9.29 2.95
C PRO A 29 -11.20 -9.56 1.56
N VAL A 30 -12.49 -9.29 1.35
CA VAL A 30 -13.17 -9.53 0.06
C VAL A 30 -12.65 -8.58 -1.01
N PHE A 31 -12.58 -7.28 -0.71
CA PHE A 31 -12.00 -6.29 -1.61
C PHE A 31 -10.55 -6.60 -1.95
N PHE A 32 -9.77 -6.99 -0.94
CA PHE A 32 -8.37 -7.38 -1.13
C PHE A 32 -8.23 -8.64 -2.00
N GLY A 33 -9.04 -9.67 -1.76
CA GLY A 33 -9.07 -10.88 -2.60
C GLY A 33 -9.43 -10.57 -4.05
N PHE A 34 -10.38 -9.65 -4.27
CA PHE A 34 -10.73 -9.16 -5.59
C PHE A 34 -9.54 -8.46 -6.27
N LEU A 35 -8.83 -7.56 -5.58
CA LEU A 35 -7.64 -6.90 -6.13
C LEU A 35 -6.55 -7.89 -6.54
N ILE A 36 -6.32 -8.93 -5.75
CA ILE A 36 -5.35 -9.99 -6.08
C ILE A 36 -5.78 -10.77 -7.32
N ALA A 37 -7.07 -11.09 -7.45
CA ALA A 37 -7.60 -11.75 -8.64
C ALA A 37 -7.43 -10.89 -9.90
N VAL A 38 -7.75 -9.59 -9.82
CA VAL A 38 -7.55 -8.63 -10.92
C VAL A 38 -6.07 -8.49 -11.28
N ALA A 39 -5.19 -8.34 -10.29
CA ALA A 39 -3.76 -8.25 -10.51
C ALA A 39 -3.19 -9.52 -11.17
N GLY A 40 -3.59 -10.71 -10.69
CA GLY A 40 -3.20 -11.99 -11.30
C GLY A 40 -3.67 -12.10 -12.74
N TYR A 41 -4.93 -11.71 -13.02
CA TYR A 41 -5.46 -11.67 -14.38
C TYR A 41 -4.70 -10.70 -15.29
N MET A 42 -4.42 -9.48 -14.82
CA MET A 42 -3.62 -8.50 -15.55
C MET A 42 -2.21 -9.01 -15.84
N PHE A 43 -1.59 -9.70 -14.88
CA PHE A 43 -0.25 -10.25 -15.02
C PHE A 43 -0.16 -11.31 -16.13
N VAL A 44 -1.12 -12.24 -16.16
CA VAL A 44 -1.19 -13.31 -17.18
C VAL A 44 -1.52 -12.71 -18.54
N THR A 45 -2.55 -11.86 -18.61
CA THR A 45 -3.02 -11.24 -19.86
C THR A 45 -1.97 -10.29 -20.45
N ALA A 46 -1.09 -9.72 -19.61
CA ALA A 46 0.01 -8.88 -20.08
C ALA A 46 0.96 -9.57 -21.07
N ALA A 47 1.02 -10.90 -21.11
CA ALA A 47 1.85 -11.63 -22.07
C ALA A 47 1.44 -11.40 -23.54
N GLY A 48 0.16 -11.06 -23.78
CA GLY A 48 -0.39 -10.85 -25.13
C GLY A 48 -0.12 -9.48 -25.76
N PHE A 49 0.30 -8.47 -24.99
CA PHE A 49 0.50 -7.12 -25.53
C PHE A 49 1.82 -6.96 -26.30
N THR A 50 2.08 -5.82 -26.93
CA THR A 50 3.40 -5.48 -27.51
C THR A 50 4.38 -5.07 -26.41
N ALA A 51 5.70 -5.20 -26.64
CA ALA A 51 6.73 -5.09 -25.60
C ALA A 51 6.58 -3.89 -24.65
N SER A 52 6.34 -2.69 -25.19
CA SER A 52 6.15 -1.47 -24.40
C SER A 52 4.82 -1.44 -23.63
N ALA A 53 3.75 -1.96 -24.22
CA ALA A 53 2.42 -2.02 -23.60
C ALA A 53 2.30 -3.11 -22.52
N ARG A 54 3.20 -4.11 -22.49
CA ARG A 54 3.25 -5.11 -21.41
C ARG A 54 3.74 -4.56 -20.08
N LEU A 55 4.53 -3.48 -20.10
CA LEU A 55 5.19 -2.96 -18.90
C LEU A 55 4.18 -2.41 -17.91
N PHE A 56 3.22 -1.60 -18.37
CA PHE A 56 2.25 -0.93 -17.49
C PHE A 56 1.34 -1.92 -16.71
N PRO A 57 0.71 -2.93 -17.34
CA PRO A 57 -0.10 -3.91 -16.61
C PRO A 57 0.72 -4.79 -15.68
N ARG A 58 1.98 -5.12 -16.04
CA ARG A 58 2.86 -5.93 -15.18
C ARG A 58 3.39 -5.14 -13.98
N LEU A 59 3.66 -3.84 -14.15
CA LEU A 59 3.97 -2.90 -13.07
C LEU A 59 2.83 -2.87 -12.05
N ALA A 60 1.62 -2.56 -12.52
CA ALA A 60 0.43 -2.46 -11.68
C ALA A 60 0.07 -3.79 -10.99
N ALA A 61 0.15 -4.90 -11.72
CA ALA A 61 -0.09 -6.22 -11.14
C ALA A 61 0.98 -6.60 -10.11
N GLY A 62 2.25 -6.34 -10.44
CA GLY A 62 3.38 -6.62 -9.56
C GLY A 62 3.28 -5.88 -8.23
N THR A 63 2.95 -4.58 -8.25
CA THR A 63 2.80 -3.79 -7.02
C THR A 63 1.65 -4.31 -6.14
N VAL A 64 0.50 -4.65 -6.73
CA VAL A 64 -0.64 -5.21 -5.98
C VAL A 64 -0.32 -6.58 -5.39
N LEU A 65 0.35 -7.46 -6.15
CA LEU A 65 0.76 -8.78 -5.65
C LEU A 65 1.76 -8.67 -4.50
N VAL A 66 2.73 -7.77 -4.60
CA VAL A 66 3.72 -7.48 -3.55
C VAL A 66 3.04 -6.93 -2.30
N ALA A 67 2.20 -5.89 -2.46
CA ALA A 67 1.46 -5.30 -1.36
C ALA A 67 0.58 -6.36 -0.67
N GLY A 68 0.01 -7.27 -1.46
CA GLY A 68 -0.76 -8.37 -0.94
C GLY A 68 0.02 -9.44 -0.21
N ALA A 69 1.19 -9.82 -0.73
CA ALA A 69 2.09 -10.74 -0.05
C ALA A 69 2.57 -10.17 1.29
N LEU A 70 2.90 -8.87 1.32
CA LEU A 70 3.26 -8.16 2.55
C LEU A 70 2.10 -8.13 3.55
N ARG A 71 0.88 -7.81 3.10
CA ARG A 71 -0.30 -7.82 3.97
C ARG A 71 -0.54 -9.20 4.56
N LEU A 72 -0.42 -10.26 3.76
CA LEU A 72 -0.56 -11.64 4.21
C LEU A 72 0.54 -12.01 5.22
N ALA A 73 1.78 -11.61 4.96
CA ALA A 73 2.92 -11.86 5.84
C ALA A 73 2.73 -11.16 7.20
N VAL A 74 2.32 -9.89 7.21
CA VAL A 74 2.02 -9.15 8.45
C VAL A 74 0.89 -9.82 9.23
N THR A 75 -0.19 -10.22 8.54
CA THR A 75 -1.33 -10.90 9.17
C THR A 75 -0.92 -12.25 9.77
N ARG A 76 -0.04 -13.00 9.10
CA ARG A 76 0.43 -14.31 9.58
C ARG A 76 1.47 -14.23 10.68
N LEU A 77 2.31 -13.20 10.68
CA LEU A 77 3.38 -13.03 11.66
C LEU A 77 2.91 -12.35 12.95
N ASN A 78 1.64 -11.94 13.02
CA ASN A 78 1.04 -11.20 14.15
C ASN A 78 1.98 -10.11 14.70
N ILE A 79 2.72 -9.46 13.79
CA ILE A 79 3.60 -8.37 14.14
C ILE A 79 2.62 -7.29 14.56
N GLY A 80 2.54 -7.01 15.86
CA GLY A 80 1.73 -5.95 16.46
C GLY A 80 2.21 -4.58 16.00
N VAL A 81 2.20 -4.35 14.69
CA VAL A 81 2.11 -3.05 14.09
C VAL A 81 0.71 -2.60 14.49
N GLU A 82 0.64 -1.72 15.49
CA GLU A 82 -0.59 -0.97 15.74
C GLU A 82 -1.16 -0.56 14.39
N ARG A 83 -2.43 -0.88 14.18
CA ARG A 83 -3.17 -0.48 12.99
C ARG A 83 -3.16 1.05 12.92
N SER A 84 -2.12 1.63 12.32
CA SER A 84 -2.24 2.93 11.68
C SER A 84 -3.03 2.68 10.38
N GLU A 85 -4.34 2.48 10.55
CA GLU A 85 -5.35 2.44 9.48
C GLU A 85 -5.38 3.80 8.79
N SER A 86 -4.39 4.10 7.96
CA SER A 86 -4.47 5.21 6.98
C SER A 86 -3.35 5.20 5.95
N VAL A 87 -2.24 4.50 6.18
CA VAL A 87 -1.15 4.48 5.19
C VAL A 87 -1.33 3.30 4.24
N VAL A 88 -1.32 3.58 2.94
CA VAL A 88 -1.32 2.61 1.81
C VAL A 88 -2.69 2.19 1.26
N LEU A 89 -3.67 3.11 1.20
CA LEU A 89 -4.59 3.24 0.05
C LEU A 89 -4.73 4.68 -0.46
N SER A 90 -3.96 5.63 0.07
CA SER A 90 -3.82 6.97 -0.52
C SER A 90 -2.54 7.04 -1.36
N GLY A 91 -2.65 6.56 -2.59
CA GLY A 91 -1.73 6.97 -3.64
C GLY A 91 -2.18 8.34 -4.15
N GLY A 92 -1.72 9.42 -3.51
CA GLY A 92 -1.79 10.76 -4.10
C GLY A 92 -2.76 11.75 -3.47
N GLN A 93 -3.34 11.48 -2.30
CA GLN A 93 -4.08 12.50 -1.56
C GLN A 93 -3.62 12.49 -0.11
N SER A 94 -2.77 13.45 0.21
CA SER A 94 -2.63 13.93 1.58
C SER A 94 -4.03 14.38 2.00
N GLU A 95 -4.86 13.46 2.49
CA GLU A 95 -6.05 13.79 3.26
C GLU A 95 -5.52 14.36 4.56
N ALA A 96 -5.33 15.67 4.52
CA ALA A 96 -5.50 16.52 5.67
C ALA A 96 -6.90 16.25 6.24
N ASN A 97 -6.97 15.27 7.14
CA ASN A 97 -8.00 15.25 8.17
C ASN A 97 -7.28 15.60 9.47
N ASP A 98 -7.39 16.88 9.79
CA ASP A 98 -7.52 17.47 11.12
C ASP A 98 -7.12 16.56 12.30
N ASP A 99 -5.81 16.47 12.52
CA ASP A 99 -5.23 16.75 13.82
C ASP A 99 -4.25 17.92 13.60
N GLU A 100 -4.67 19.11 14.04
CA GLU A 100 -3.84 20.31 14.09
C GLU A 100 -2.51 19.95 14.81
N GLU A 101 -1.39 20.27 14.17
CA GLU A 101 0.01 19.93 14.53
C GLU A 101 0.64 18.68 13.88
N ALA A 102 0.33 18.39 12.61
CA ALA A 102 1.35 17.82 11.74
C ALA A 102 2.54 18.81 11.64
N SER A 103 3.48 18.69 12.60
CA SER A 103 4.64 19.58 12.76
C SER A 103 5.30 19.83 11.41
N LEU A 104 5.53 21.11 11.08
CA LEU A 104 6.26 21.54 9.88
C LEU A 104 7.60 20.77 9.73
N GLU A 105 8.18 20.36 10.85
CA GLU A 105 9.36 19.50 10.91
C GLU A 105 9.15 18.14 10.24
N SER A 106 8.01 17.47 10.49
CA SER A 106 7.69 16.17 9.87
C SER A 106 7.52 16.29 8.35
N MET A 107 6.89 17.37 7.89
CA MET A 107 6.70 17.63 6.46
C MET A 107 8.03 17.95 5.78
N LEU A 108 8.89 18.76 6.41
CA LEU A 108 10.23 19.08 5.92
C LEU A 108 11.14 17.85 5.89
N VAL A 109 11.13 17.03 6.94
CA VAL A 109 11.91 15.78 7.01
C VAL A 109 11.46 14.82 5.91
N LEU A 110 10.16 14.62 5.73
CA LEU A 110 9.64 13.75 4.67
C LEU A 110 10.00 14.28 3.28
N GLY A 111 9.81 15.58 3.06
CA GLY A 111 10.17 16.24 1.80
C GLY A 111 11.66 16.09 1.48
N PHE A 112 12.53 16.27 2.47
CA PHE A 112 13.97 16.07 2.33
C PHE A 112 14.32 14.60 2.06
N LEU A 113 13.65 13.65 2.73
CA LEU A 113 13.85 12.22 2.50
C LEU A 113 13.49 11.83 1.07
N ILE A 114 12.35 12.31 0.56
CA ILE A 114 11.90 12.04 -0.82
C ILE A 114 12.87 12.67 -1.82
N ALA A 115 13.24 13.94 -1.61
CA ALA A 115 14.19 14.61 -2.50
C ALA A 115 15.56 13.91 -2.52
N GLY A 116 16.07 13.52 -1.35
CA GLY A 116 17.30 12.73 -1.23
C GLY A 116 17.18 11.35 -1.87
N TYR A 117 16.01 10.71 -1.78
CA TYR A 117 15.75 9.43 -2.42
C TYR A 117 15.79 9.53 -3.96
N VAL A 118 15.12 10.53 -4.52
CA VAL A 118 15.10 10.77 -5.97
C VAL A 118 16.51 11.11 -6.47
N LEU A 119 17.20 12.01 -5.78
CA LEU A 119 18.55 12.44 -6.16
C LEU A 119 19.57 11.30 -6.04
N GLY A 120 19.53 10.55 -4.94
CA GLY A 120 20.40 9.39 -4.75
C GLY A 120 20.12 8.27 -5.75
N GLY A 121 18.84 8.06 -6.10
CA GLY A 121 18.43 7.05 -7.06
C GLY A 121 18.90 7.41 -8.47
N PHE A 122 18.91 8.71 -8.78
CA PHE A 122 19.48 9.23 -10.02
C PHE A 122 21.01 9.07 -10.09
N LEU A 123 21.74 9.24 -8.99
CA LEU A 123 23.21 9.18 -8.96
C LEU A 123 23.77 7.76 -8.89
N VAL A 124 23.17 6.91 -8.06
CA VAL A 124 23.72 5.58 -7.71
C VAL A 124 22.88 4.44 -8.29
N GLY A 125 21.67 4.74 -8.76
CA GLY A 125 20.67 3.76 -9.15
C GLY A 125 19.64 3.54 -8.05
N LEU A 126 18.38 3.44 -8.45
CA LEU A 126 17.24 3.31 -7.53
C LEU A 126 17.37 2.06 -6.65
N PHE A 127 17.92 0.98 -7.20
CA PHE A 127 18.07 -0.31 -6.51
C PHE A 127 18.96 -0.19 -5.27
N TRP A 128 20.13 0.43 -5.39
CA TRP A 128 21.09 0.58 -4.30
C TRP A 128 20.61 1.52 -3.20
N LEU A 129 19.74 2.47 -3.55
CA LEU A 129 19.24 3.44 -2.58
C LEU A 129 18.06 2.91 -1.75
N THR A 130 17.29 1.95 -2.28
CA THR A 130 16.14 1.36 -1.57
C THR A 130 16.48 0.78 -0.19
N PRO A 131 17.48 -0.13 -0.06
CA PRO A 131 17.82 -0.71 1.24
C PRO A 131 18.23 0.33 2.31
N PRO A 132 19.18 1.25 2.04
CA PRO A 132 19.56 2.25 3.03
C PRO A 132 18.42 3.23 3.34
N PHE A 133 17.58 3.58 2.36
CA PHE A 133 16.41 4.45 2.60
C PHE A 133 15.39 3.79 3.54
N VAL A 134 15.00 2.54 3.25
CA VAL A 134 14.05 1.78 4.09
C VAL A 134 14.64 1.59 5.48
N PHE A 135 15.93 1.29 5.57
CA PHE A 135 16.64 1.16 6.84
C PHE A 135 16.64 2.46 7.64
N LEU A 136 16.95 3.61 7.02
CA LEU A 136 16.96 4.92 7.67
C LEU A 136 15.56 5.31 8.18
N TYR A 137 14.54 5.10 7.35
CA TYR A 137 13.15 5.41 7.68
C TYR A 137 12.65 4.57 8.86
N LEU A 138 12.96 3.28 8.88
CA LEU A 138 12.57 2.39 9.98
C LEU A 138 13.38 2.68 11.27
N LEU A 139 14.62 3.14 11.13
CA LEU A 139 15.43 3.59 12.25
C LEU A 139 14.86 4.88 12.88
N TYR A 140 14.40 5.82 12.04
CA TYR A 140 13.72 7.04 12.50
C TYR A 140 12.46 6.71 13.31
N ASN A 141 11.67 5.73 12.87
CA ASN A 141 10.47 5.26 13.58
C ASN A 141 10.75 4.33 14.78
N ARG A 142 12.01 4.22 15.24
CA ARG A 142 12.44 3.45 16.44
C ARG A 142 11.95 1.99 16.46
N GLN A 143 11.82 1.34 15.30
CA GLN A 143 11.46 -0.07 15.22
C GLN A 143 12.64 -0.96 15.65
N PRO A 144 12.37 -2.14 16.26
CA PRO A 144 13.44 -3.04 16.68
C PRO A 144 14.24 -3.53 15.46
N LEU A 145 15.57 -3.46 15.54
CA LEU A 145 16.51 -3.70 14.43
C LEU A 145 16.25 -5.00 13.65
N TRP A 146 15.80 -6.07 14.32
CA TRP A 146 15.46 -7.33 13.67
C TRP A 146 14.29 -7.20 12.68
N ARG A 147 13.24 -6.46 13.05
CA ARG A 147 12.11 -6.19 12.14
C ARG A 147 12.55 -5.30 10.99
N THR A 148 13.39 -4.30 11.28
CA THR A 148 13.95 -3.40 10.27
C THR A 148 14.77 -4.16 9.22
N ALA A 149 15.66 -5.04 9.66
CA ALA A 149 16.46 -5.87 8.77
C ALA A 149 15.57 -6.79 7.91
N LEU A 150 14.58 -7.45 8.51
CA LEU A 150 13.64 -8.33 7.81
C LEU A 150 12.86 -7.56 6.72
N LEU A 151 12.25 -6.42 7.08
CA LEU A 151 11.46 -5.59 6.16
C LEU A 151 12.33 -5.04 5.02
N THR A 152 13.55 -4.60 5.33
CA THR A 152 14.50 -4.11 4.33
C THR A 152 14.88 -5.23 3.36
N ALA A 153 15.17 -6.44 3.86
CA ALA A 153 15.49 -7.59 3.02
C ALA A 153 14.32 -7.99 2.11
N VAL A 154 13.09 -8.00 2.65
CA VAL A 154 11.88 -8.31 1.85
C VAL A 154 11.67 -7.27 0.75
N MET A 155 11.74 -5.97 1.06
CA MET A 155 11.58 -4.90 0.07
C MET A 155 12.68 -4.91 -0.99
N THR A 156 13.91 -5.23 -0.59
CA THR A 156 15.04 -5.40 -1.53
C THR A 156 14.80 -6.59 -2.45
N GLY A 157 14.32 -7.72 -1.92
CA GLY A 157 13.97 -8.90 -2.71
C GLY A 157 12.84 -8.63 -3.71
N VAL A 158 11.85 -7.83 -3.32
CA VAL A 158 10.80 -7.34 -4.21
C VAL A 158 11.38 -6.50 -5.34
N ALA A 159 12.23 -5.52 -5.02
CA ALA A 159 12.86 -4.66 -6.02
C ALA A 159 13.73 -5.48 -7.00
N TYR A 160 14.45 -6.47 -6.49
CA TYR A 160 15.24 -7.40 -7.30
C TYR A 160 14.35 -8.25 -8.23
N GLY A 161 13.25 -8.79 -7.69
CA GLY A 161 12.26 -9.50 -8.49
C GLY A 161 11.70 -8.62 -9.59
N PHE A 162 11.42 -7.36 -9.28
CA PHE A 162 10.95 -6.37 -10.23
C PHE A 162 11.96 -6.10 -11.36
N MET A 163 13.22 -5.90 -11.00
CA MET A 163 14.33 -5.72 -11.94
C MET A 163 14.46 -6.91 -12.90
N THR A 164 14.45 -8.12 -12.35
CA THR A 164 14.58 -9.37 -13.11
C THR A 164 13.40 -9.58 -14.07
N LEU A 165 12.19 -9.32 -13.60
CA LEU A 165 10.96 -9.59 -14.35
C LEU A 165 10.70 -8.56 -15.46
N MET A 166 11.11 -7.32 -15.23
CA MET A 166 10.93 -6.21 -16.18
C MET A 166 12.15 -5.97 -17.06
N ASN A 167 13.29 -6.60 -16.75
CA ASN A 167 14.57 -6.32 -17.40
C ASN A 167 14.91 -4.82 -17.39
N LEU A 168 14.63 -4.16 -16.25
CA LEU A 168 14.93 -2.74 -16.06
C LEU A 168 16.37 -2.60 -15.58
N ASP A 169 17.12 -1.68 -16.17
CA ASP A 169 18.41 -1.28 -15.61
C ASP A 169 18.16 -0.29 -14.46
N LEU A 170 18.06 -0.83 -13.25
CA LEU A 170 17.92 -0.06 -12.00
C LEU A 170 19.24 0.02 -11.23
N LEU A 171 20.31 -0.61 -11.75
CA LEU A 171 21.61 -0.71 -11.11
C LEU A 171 22.47 0.51 -11.37
N THR A 172 22.30 1.15 -12.51
CA THR A 172 23.05 2.34 -12.93
C THR A 172 22.20 3.59 -12.72
N GLY A 173 22.87 4.66 -12.27
CA GLY A 173 22.29 6.00 -12.27
C GLY A 173 22.10 6.51 -13.70
N GLY A 174 21.54 7.70 -13.87
CA GLY A 174 21.31 8.31 -15.18
C GLY A 174 22.57 8.70 -15.97
N PHE A 175 23.75 8.16 -15.63
CA PHE A 175 25.05 8.47 -16.21
C PHE A 175 25.86 7.20 -16.49
#